data_AF-A0A7C1KLV4-F1
#
_entry.id   AF-A0A7C1KLV4-F1
#
_cell.length_a   1.000
_cell.length_b   1.000
_cell.length_c   1.000
_cell.angle_alpha   90.00
_cell.angle_beta   90.00
_cell.angle_gamma   90.00
#
_symmetry.space_group_name_H-M   'P 1'
#
loop_
_entity.id
_entity.type
_entity.pdbx_description
1 polymer ?
#
loop_
_entity_poly.entity_id
_entity_poly.type
_entity_poly.pdbx_seq_one_letter_code
_entity_poly.pdbx_strand_id
1 'polypeptide(L)'
;MLKKWYQYIIIVAMLVFISTGYLLHISDATADKKKIFVCYCGKWCECNFEANKFGKCVCGDNLFPSDRRPAETLKYQCGCETECDCGSKSDKEGNCVCGKPMKET
;
A
#
# COMPACT_ATOMS: atom_id res chain seq x y z
N MET A 1 -36.12 22.05 -38.05
CA MET A 1 -34.86 22.59 -37.51
C MET A 1 -34.54 22.13 -36.08
N LEU A 2 -35.54 21.80 -35.25
CA LEU A 2 -35.36 21.32 -33.87
C LEU A 2 -34.54 20.01 -33.71
N LYS A 3 -34.71 19.03 -34.62
CA LYS A 3 -33.99 17.73 -34.56
C LYS A 3 -32.47 17.84 -34.75
N LYS A 4 -32.01 18.72 -35.65
CA LYS A 4 -30.57 18.97 -35.86
C LYS A 4 -29.93 19.67 -34.67
N TRP A 5 -30.67 20.57 -34.02
CA TRP A 5 -30.24 21.27 -32.82
C TRP A 5 -30.13 20.30 -31.62
N TYR A 6 -31.10 19.40 -31.49
CA TYR A 6 -31.07 18.33 -30.48
C TYR A 6 -29.92 17.33 -30.68
N GLN A 7 -29.65 16.91 -31.92
CA GLN A 7 -28.48 16.07 -32.22
C GLN A 7 -27.16 16.77 -31.87
N TYR A 8 -27.06 18.07 -32.12
CA TYR A 8 -25.86 18.85 -31.79
C TYR A 8 -25.61 18.92 -30.27
N ILE A 9 -26.68 19.12 -29.48
CA ILE A 9 -26.60 19.14 -28.01
C ILE A 9 -26.11 17.80 -27.46
N ILE A 10 -26.59 16.67 -28.00
CA ILE A 10 -26.16 15.33 -27.58
C ILE A 10 -24.68 15.10 -27.87
N ILE A 11 -24.20 15.49 -29.06
CA ILE A 11 -22.80 15.30 -29.44
C ILE A 11 -21.87 16.13 -28.55
N VAL A 12 -22.23 17.38 -28.28
CA VAL A 12 -21.46 18.25 -27.38
C VAL A 12 -21.45 17.69 -25.96
N ALA A 13 -22.60 17.22 -25.47
CA ALA A 13 -22.67 16.58 -24.15
C ALA A 13 -21.75 15.35 -24.07
N MET A 14 -21.77 14.46 -25.07
CA MET A 14 -20.89 13.29 -25.12
C MET A 14 -19.40 13.68 -25.13
N LEU A 15 -19.02 14.70 -25.90
CA LEU A 15 -17.63 15.17 -25.94
C LEU A 15 -17.17 15.75 -24.60
N VAL A 16 -18.06 16.46 -23.89
CA VAL A 16 -17.78 16.98 -22.54
C VAL A 16 -17.64 15.84 -21.54
N PHE A 17 -18.49 14.80 -21.60
CA PHE A 17 -18.35 13.63 -20.75
C PHE A 17 -17.05 12.87 -20.98
N ILE A 18 -16.62 12.72 -22.24
CA ILE A 18 -15.36 12.06 -22.59
C ILE A 18 -14.17 12.88 -22.06
N SER A 19 -14.13 14.19 -22.28
CA SER A 19 -13.02 15.03 -21.79
C SER A 19 -12.94 15.06 -20.27
N THR A 20 -14.08 15.09 -19.58
CA THR A 20 -14.13 15.06 -18.11
C THR A 20 -13.64 13.71 -17.56
N GLY A 21 -14.00 12.60 -18.21
CA GLY A 21 -13.51 11.27 -17.85
C GLY A 21 -12.00 11.11 -18.02
N TYR A 22 -11.42 11.69 -19.08
CA TYR A 22 -9.97 11.67 -19.30
C TYR A 22 -9.18 12.40 -18.21
N LEU A 23 -9.70 13.53 -17.68
CA LEU A 23 -9.01 14.27 -16.62
C LEU A 23 -9.00 13.53 -15.28
N LEU A 24 -10.01 12.72 -14.98
CA LEU A 24 -10.09 11.97 -13.71
C LEU A 24 -9.11 10.78 -13.65
N HIS A 25 -8.68 10.23 -14.78
CA HIS A 25 -7.76 9.08 -14.82
C HIS A 25 -6.28 9.42 -14.60
N ILE A 26 -5.87 10.69 -14.70
CA ILE A 26 -4.45 11.08 -14.63
C ILE A 26 -3.95 11.22 -13.17
N SER A 27 -4.85 11.37 -12.20
CA SER A 27 -4.51 11.69 -10.81
C SER A 27 -3.80 10.57 -10.03
N ASP A 28 -3.82 9.33 -10.50
CA ASP A 28 -3.21 8.19 -9.79
C ASP A 28 -1.73 7.96 -10.13
N ALA A 29 -1.16 8.69 -11.09
CA ALA A 29 0.19 8.43 -11.61
C ALA A 29 1.34 8.96 -10.72
N THR A 30 1.06 9.80 -9.73
CA THR A 30 2.10 10.44 -8.89
C THR A 30 2.07 10.02 -7.42
N ALA A 31 1.39 8.92 -7.08
CA ALA A 31 1.44 8.38 -5.73
C ALA A 31 2.85 7.82 -5.44
N ASP A 32 3.60 8.52 -4.59
CA ASP A 32 4.92 8.14 -4.10
C ASP A 32 4.86 6.72 -3.51
N LYS A 33 5.44 5.73 -4.22
CA LYS A 33 5.40 4.33 -3.78
C LYS A 33 6.30 4.18 -2.57
N LYS A 34 5.70 4.14 -1.38
CA LYS A 34 6.43 3.89 -0.12
C LYS A 34 7.11 2.52 -0.20
N LYS A 35 8.45 2.52 -0.22
CA LYS A 35 9.25 1.28 -0.22
C LYS A 35 9.06 0.55 1.11
N ILE A 36 8.62 -0.70 1.04
CA ILE A 36 8.49 -1.58 2.20
C ILE A 36 9.44 -2.77 2.09
N PHE A 37 9.80 -3.34 3.24
CA PHE A 37 10.63 -4.53 3.35
C PHE A 37 9.78 -5.68 3.88
N VAL A 38 9.86 -6.85 3.24
CA VAL A 38 8.95 -7.98 3.49
C VAL A 38 9.71 -9.28 3.73
N CYS A 39 9.17 -10.18 4.56
CA CYS A 39 9.70 -11.55 4.74
C CYS A 39 9.67 -12.29 3.41
N TYR A 40 10.79 -12.87 2.98
CA TYR A 40 10.82 -13.76 1.81
C TYR A 40 11.03 -15.21 2.22
N CYS A 41 10.23 -15.63 3.19
CA CYS A 41 10.39 -16.88 3.91
C CYS A 41 9.71 -18.06 3.18
N GLY A 42 9.12 -17.81 2.00
CA GLY A 42 8.42 -18.79 1.18
C GLY A 42 6.92 -18.90 1.47
N LYS A 43 6.19 -19.65 0.62
CA LYS A 43 4.72 -19.81 0.69
C LYS A 43 4.22 -20.47 1.98
N TRP A 44 5.10 -21.14 2.73
CA TRP A 44 4.78 -21.80 4.00
C TRP A 44 4.85 -20.83 5.20
N CYS A 45 5.32 -19.60 5.00
CA CYS A 45 5.49 -18.64 6.08
C CYS A 45 4.32 -17.65 6.15
N GLU A 46 3.48 -17.84 7.16
CA GLU A 46 2.29 -17.01 7.42
C GLU A 46 2.58 -15.80 8.32
N CYS A 47 3.84 -15.41 8.51
CA CYS A 47 4.13 -14.26 9.39
C CYS A 47 3.78 -12.92 8.75
N ASN A 48 3.70 -12.86 7.41
CA ASN A 48 3.44 -11.66 6.62
C ASN A 48 4.20 -10.43 7.14
N PHE A 49 5.45 -10.62 7.56
CA PHE A 49 6.19 -9.57 8.25
C PHE A 49 6.56 -8.45 7.28
N GLU A 50 6.31 -7.22 7.70
CA GLU A 50 6.61 -6.00 6.97
C GLU A 50 7.34 -5.00 7.86
N ALA A 51 8.24 -4.20 7.29
CA ALA A 51 8.88 -3.08 7.97
C ALA A 51 9.25 -1.96 6.99
N ASN A 52 9.49 -0.76 7.53
CA ASN A 52 10.01 0.39 6.80
C ASN A 52 11.54 0.38 6.67
N LYS A 53 12.22 -0.59 7.31
CA LYS A 53 13.68 -0.71 7.34
C LYS A 53 14.12 -2.14 7.08
N PHE A 54 15.33 -2.27 6.55
CA PHE A 54 15.99 -3.57 6.40
C PHE A 54 16.28 -4.19 7.77
N GLY A 55 16.21 -5.52 7.85
CA GLY A 55 16.47 -6.27 9.06
C GLY A 55 15.99 -7.71 8.95
N LYS A 56 15.62 -8.28 10.09
CA LYS A 56 15.10 -9.65 10.18
C LYS A 56 13.60 -9.66 10.50
N CYS A 57 12.89 -10.62 9.94
CA CYS A 57 11.52 -10.93 10.31
C CYS A 57 11.46 -11.71 11.64
N VAL A 58 10.25 -11.94 12.16
CA VAL A 58 10.02 -12.80 13.33
C VAL A 58 10.48 -14.25 13.14
N CYS A 59 10.56 -14.73 11.90
CA CYS A 59 11.06 -16.07 11.59
C CYS A 59 12.59 -16.16 11.58
N GLY A 60 13.30 -15.03 11.66
CA GLY A 60 14.77 -14.96 11.68
C GLY A 60 15.43 -14.74 10.32
N ASP A 61 14.66 -14.79 9.23
CA ASP A 61 15.13 -14.51 7.87
C ASP A 61 15.24 -13.02 7.58
N ASN A 62 16.04 -12.68 6.56
CA ASN A 62 16.23 -11.30 6.13
C ASN A 62 15.00 -10.78 5.37
N LEU A 63 14.73 -9.49 5.52
CA LEU A 63 13.70 -8.79 4.77
C LEU A 63 14.22 -8.34 3.41
N PHE A 64 13.37 -8.36 2.41
CA PHE A 64 13.70 -7.91 1.06
C PHE A 64 12.84 -6.71 0.66
N PRO A 65 13.40 -5.75 -0.10
CA PRO A 65 12.62 -4.63 -0.61
C PRO A 65 11.52 -5.14 -1.54
N SER A 66 10.34 -4.54 -1.42
CA SER A 66 9.16 -4.91 -2.20
C SER A 66 8.38 -3.65 -2.58
N ASP A 67 7.94 -3.61 -3.83
CA ASP A 67 7.15 -2.50 -4.40
C ASP A 67 5.64 -2.65 -4.18
N ARG A 68 5.21 -3.73 -3.52
CA ARG A 68 3.80 -3.96 -3.19
C ARG A 68 3.31 -2.94 -2.15
N ARG A 69 1.99 -2.73 -2.11
CA ARG A 69 1.35 -1.89 -1.10
C ARG A 69 1.51 -2.52 0.30
N PRO A 70 1.74 -1.71 1.36
CA PRO A 70 1.76 -2.20 2.73
C PRO A 70 0.43 -2.84 3.11
N ALA A 71 0.46 -3.87 3.93
CA ALA A 71 -0.77 -4.43 4.48
C ALA A 71 -1.41 -3.44 5.48
N GLU A 72 -2.72 -3.25 5.31
CA GLU A 72 -3.51 -2.38 6.18
C GLU A 72 -3.92 -3.12 7.46
N THR A 73 -4.10 -4.44 7.39
CA THR A 73 -4.57 -5.30 8.50
C THR A 73 -3.52 -6.37 8.82
N LEU A 74 -2.72 -6.14 9.85
CA LEU A 74 -1.81 -7.13 10.45
C LEU A 74 -2.04 -7.14 11.96
N LYS A 75 -1.96 -8.32 12.58
CA LYS A 75 -2.33 -8.51 14.00
C LYS A 75 -1.41 -7.79 14.97
N TYR A 76 -0.12 -7.75 14.68
CA TYR A 76 0.90 -7.15 15.53
C TYR A 76 1.55 -5.97 14.84
N GLN A 77 1.80 -4.89 15.59
CA GLN A 77 2.51 -3.71 15.12
C GLN A 77 3.59 -3.23 16.10
N CYS A 78 4.54 -2.47 15.57
CA CYS A 78 5.59 -1.84 16.34
C CYS A 78 5.00 -0.82 17.33
N GLY A 79 5.20 -1.08 18.62
CA GLY A 79 4.76 -0.22 19.71
C GLY A 79 5.82 0.73 20.26
N CYS A 80 6.92 0.96 19.52
CA CYS A 80 8.09 1.72 19.98
C CYS A 80 7.95 3.25 19.86
N GLU A 81 6.82 3.75 19.37
CA GLU A 81 6.52 5.18 19.25
C GLU A 81 7.69 6.00 18.68
N THR A 82 8.27 6.91 19.47
CA THR A 82 9.38 7.79 19.06
C THR A 82 10.76 7.16 19.16
N GLU A 83 10.89 6.00 19.81
CA GLU A 83 12.16 5.30 19.98
C GLU A 83 12.57 4.53 18.72
N CYS A 84 11.62 4.17 17.86
CA CYS A 84 11.92 3.48 16.62
C CYS A 84 10.84 3.67 15.53
N ASP A 85 11.30 4.05 14.35
CA ASP A 85 10.54 4.25 13.11
C ASP A 85 10.50 3.01 12.20
N CYS A 86 10.92 1.83 12.69
CA CYS A 86 10.96 0.61 11.88
C CYS A 86 9.58 0.21 11.34
N GLY A 87 8.49 0.61 12.02
CA GLY A 87 7.12 0.34 11.60
C GLY A 87 6.84 -1.12 11.35
N SER A 88 7.51 -2.02 12.08
CA SER A 88 7.34 -3.46 11.93
C SER A 88 5.89 -3.87 12.15
N LYS A 89 5.38 -4.77 11.31
CA LYS A 89 4.06 -5.38 11.44
C LYS A 89 4.14 -6.85 11.09
N SER A 90 3.30 -7.68 11.69
CA SER A 90 3.27 -9.12 11.43
C SER A 90 1.93 -9.75 11.82
N ASP A 91 1.60 -10.89 11.22
CA ASP A 91 0.51 -11.75 11.68
C ASP A 91 0.92 -12.71 12.81
N LYS A 92 2.21 -12.78 13.13
CA LYS A 92 2.76 -13.58 14.23
C LYS A 92 3.34 -12.69 15.31
N GLU A 93 3.21 -13.15 16.54
CA GLU A 93 3.89 -12.54 17.68
C GLU A 93 5.42 -12.58 17.50
N GLY A 94 6.10 -11.61 18.11
CA GLY A 94 7.55 -11.55 18.10
C GLY A 94 8.07 -10.11 18.20
N ASN A 95 9.32 -9.94 17.82
CA ASN A 95 10.01 -8.66 17.94
C ASN A 95 10.02 -7.88 16.62
N CYS A 96 10.00 -6.55 16.73
CA CYS A 96 10.29 -5.62 15.67
C CYS A 96 11.72 -5.80 15.15
N VAL A 97 12.02 -5.19 14.00
CA VAL A 97 13.39 -5.13 13.45
C VAL A 97 14.39 -4.50 14.43
N CYS A 98 13.94 -3.59 15.30
CA CYS A 98 14.77 -2.97 16.33
C CYS A 98 14.98 -3.84 17.58
N GLY A 99 14.44 -5.06 17.62
CA GLY A 99 14.62 -6.02 18.71
C GLY A 99 13.64 -5.87 19.87
N LYS A 100 12.77 -4.85 19.87
CA LYS A 100 11.71 -4.68 20.88
C LYS A 100 10.45 -5.51 20.54
N PRO A 101 9.66 -5.96 21.53
CA PRO A 101 8.44 -6.72 21.28
C PRO A 101 7.39 -5.88 20.55
N MET A 102 6.66 -6.52 19.63
CA MET A 102 5.47 -5.93 18.99
C MET A 102 4.27 -5.94 19.94
N LYS A 103 3.32 -5.03 19.71
CA LYS A 103 2.03 -4.98 20.39
C LYS A 103 0.96 -5.55 19.48
N GLU A 104 0.03 -6.30 20.03
CA GLU A 104 -1.20 -6.69 19.32
C GLU A 104 -2.06 -5.46 19.07
N THR A 105 -2.74 -5.42 17.92
CA THR A 105 -3.47 -4.26 17.39
C THR A 105 -4.98 -4.48 17.43
#